data_AF-A0A0R3SQ30-F1
#
_entry.id   AF-A0A0R3SQ30-F1
#
_cell.length_a   1.000
_cell.length_b   1.000
_cell.length_c   1.000
_cell.angle_alpha   90.00
_cell.angle_beta   90.00
_cell.angle_gamma   90.00
#
_symmetry.space_group_name_H-M   'P 1'
#
loop_
_entity.id
_entity.type
_entity.pdbx_description
1 polymer ?
#
loop_
_entity_poly.entity_id
_entity_poly.type
_entity_poly.pdbx_seq_one_letter_code
_entity_poly.pdbx_strand_id
1 'polypeptide(L)'
;MIDRPPSPLFVPAKTGMDASTEILPGDLFDFDLEVKPILEVLVGKTMEQALLEVCEEEELARIREQQLRYEEIRAADLMEMQRLEERERRYREEKERRIAQHKVYEAKRKETIEKIAARAFARVYIEPLIPNVYEQLHMNGYFKIEEDFIPGLLDDVSEELNRERAYRLVVDSIIREAVTEITEAYAKHDAKDSEELRKLNPPNEENAIEKSENHEVNQPIQESNDKNATSNNDEIHNQEG
;
A
#
# COMPACT_ATOMS: atom_id res chain seq x y z
N MET A 1 38.64 161.44 -67.90
CA MET A 1 39.40 160.21 -67.62
C MET A 1 38.41 159.06 -67.64
N ILE A 2 38.42 158.25 -68.70
CA ILE A 2 37.81 156.92 -68.70
C ILE A 2 38.98 155.98 -68.92
N ASP A 3 39.21 155.16 -67.91
CA ASP A 3 40.33 154.24 -67.82
C ASP A 3 40.09 153.04 -68.73
N ARG A 4 41.12 152.61 -69.45
CA ARG A 4 41.03 151.48 -70.37
C ARG A 4 41.03 150.20 -69.52
N PRO A 5 40.10 149.24 -69.75
CA PRO A 5 40.12 148.00 -68.98
C PRO A 5 41.43 147.22 -69.24
N PRO A 6 41.97 146.55 -68.22
CA PRO A 6 43.24 145.84 -68.32
C PRO A 6 43.15 144.73 -69.36
N SER A 7 44.16 144.63 -70.21
CA SER A 7 44.29 143.59 -71.23
C SER A 7 44.16 142.20 -70.59
N PRO A 8 43.34 141.29 -71.14
CA PRO A 8 43.18 139.95 -70.57
C PRO A 8 44.51 139.19 -70.56
N LEU A 9 44.80 138.50 -69.46
CA LEU A 9 45.98 137.64 -69.31
C LEU A 9 45.93 136.52 -70.35
N PHE A 10 46.99 136.42 -71.15
CA PHE A 10 47.14 135.36 -72.15
C PHE A 10 47.34 134.02 -71.44
N VAL A 11 46.34 133.14 -71.55
CA VAL A 11 46.44 131.74 -71.13
C VAL A 11 46.74 130.91 -72.38
N PRO A 12 47.91 130.26 -72.48
CA PRO A 12 48.23 129.40 -73.61
C PRO A 12 47.17 128.30 -73.77
N ALA A 13 46.74 128.04 -75.01
CA ALA A 13 45.88 126.89 -75.28
C ALA A 13 46.62 125.61 -74.85
N LYS A 14 45.93 124.67 -74.19
CA LYS A 14 46.51 123.36 -73.87
C LYS A 14 46.98 122.71 -75.18
N THR A 15 48.29 122.63 -75.40
CA THR A 15 48.92 121.95 -76.55
C THR A 15 49.32 120.51 -76.18
N GLY A 16 48.41 119.78 -75.53
CA GLY A 16 48.56 118.36 -75.24
C GLY A 16 47.35 117.61 -75.78
N MET A 17 47.56 116.43 -76.36
CA MET A 17 46.45 115.54 -76.73
C MET A 17 45.91 114.89 -75.46
N ASP A 18 44.65 115.16 -75.13
CA ASP A 18 43.98 114.48 -74.02
C ASP A 18 43.68 113.03 -74.45
N ALA A 19 44.19 112.06 -73.70
CA ALA A 19 43.95 110.63 -73.91
C ALA A 19 43.33 110.03 -72.64
N SER A 20 42.26 109.25 -72.80
CA SER A 20 41.64 108.48 -71.72
C SER A 20 41.83 107.00 -72.01
N THR A 21 42.33 106.27 -71.02
CA THR A 21 42.35 104.81 -71.01
C THR A 21 41.35 104.32 -69.97
N GLU A 22 40.44 103.46 -70.38
CA GLU A 22 39.47 102.78 -69.52
C GLU A 22 39.57 101.28 -69.79
N ILE A 23 39.40 100.48 -68.74
CA ILE A 23 39.32 99.02 -68.82
C ILE A 23 37.84 98.66 -68.89
N LEU A 24 37.41 98.00 -69.96
CA LEU A 24 36.01 97.61 -70.13
C LEU A 24 35.69 96.37 -69.27
N PRO A 25 34.42 96.18 -68.87
CA PRO A 25 34.01 94.99 -68.14
C PRO A 25 34.31 93.73 -68.97
N GLY A 26 35.22 92.88 -68.45
CA GLY A 26 35.68 91.66 -69.11
C GLY A 26 37.09 91.71 -69.70
N ASP A 27 37.72 92.89 -69.84
CA ASP A 27 39.07 93.04 -70.41
C ASP A 27 40.18 92.38 -69.56
N LEU A 28 39.95 92.23 -68.25
CA LEU A 28 40.93 91.71 -67.28
C LEU A 28 40.55 90.33 -66.70
N PHE A 29 39.51 89.69 -67.21
CA PHE A 29 39.04 88.41 -66.68
C PHE A 29 39.97 87.26 -67.12
N ASP A 30 40.56 86.59 -66.13
CA ASP A 30 41.30 85.34 -66.33
C ASP A 30 40.49 84.17 -65.77
N PHE A 31 39.94 83.35 -66.67
CA PHE A 31 39.14 82.19 -66.30
C PHE A 31 39.91 81.21 -65.40
N ASP A 32 41.19 80.97 -65.69
CA ASP A 32 41.99 79.97 -64.98
C ASP A 32 42.32 80.40 -63.56
N LEU A 33 42.31 81.71 -63.28
CA LEU A 33 42.46 82.23 -61.92
C LEU A 33 41.12 82.22 -61.17
N GLU A 34 40.06 82.70 -61.80
CA GLU A 34 38.77 82.92 -61.14
C GLU A 34 37.95 81.65 -60.93
N VAL A 35 38.18 80.59 -61.71
CA VAL A 35 37.49 79.31 -61.53
C VAL A 35 38.06 78.49 -60.36
N LYS A 36 39.31 78.74 -59.94
CA LYS A 36 40.01 77.94 -58.92
C LYS A 36 39.27 77.93 -57.56
N PRO A 37 38.86 79.07 -56.97
CA PRO A 37 38.16 79.07 -55.69
C PRO A 37 36.80 78.36 -55.77
N ILE A 38 36.12 78.48 -56.90
CA ILE A 38 34.83 77.81 -57.13
C ILE A 38 35.04 76.29 -57.14
N LEU A 39 36.01 75.80 -57.91
CA LEU A 39 36.32 74.37 -57.98
C LEU A 39 36.82 73.82 -56.65
N GLU A 40 37.65 74.57 -55.92
CA GLU A 40 38.16 74.14 -54.61
C GLU A 40 37.02 73.91 -53.62
N VAL A 41 36.07 74.85 -53.52
CA VAL A 41 34.89 74.69 -52.65
C VAL A 41 34.00 73.55 -53.13
N LEU A 42 33.79 73.42 -54.44
CA LEU A 42 32.88 72.41 -55.00
C LEU A 42 33.44 70.99 -54.84
N VAL A 43 34.73 70.80 -55.08
CA VAL A 43 35.41 69.51 -54.86
C VAL A 43 35.53 69.22 -53.35
N GLY A 44 35.89 70.22 -52.54
CA GLY A 44 36.00 70.07 -51.10
C GLY A 44 34.67 69.63 -50.46
N LYS A 45 33.57 70.34 -50.76
CA LYS A 45 32.25 69.98 -50.24
C LYS A 45 31.73 68.65 -50.75
N THR A 46 31.96 68.31 -52.02
CA THR A 46 31.50 67.02 -52.56
C THR A 46 32.28 65.86 -51.94
N MET A 47 33.59 65.99 -51.73
CA MET A 47 34.37 64.98 -50.99
C MET A 47 33.95 64.87 -49.52
N GLU A 48 33.79 65.99 -48.82
CA GLU A 48 33.38 66.00 -47.42
C GLU A 48 32.01 65.34 -47.25
N GLN A 49 31.03 65.72 -48.09
CA GLN A 49 29.70 65.13 -48.08
C GLN A 49 29.75 63.63 -48.37
N ALA A 50 30.49 63.20 -49.41
CA ALA A 50 30.60 61.78 -49.76
C ALA A 50 31.24 60.95 -48.63
N LEU A 51 32.27 61.48 -47.95
CA LEU A 51 32.90 60.79 -46.82
C LEU A 51 31.94 60.67 -45.63
N LEU A 52 31.20 61.73 -45.34
CA LEU A 52 30.27 61.77 -44.22
C LEU A 52 29.10 60.81 -44.43
N GLU A 53 28.53 60.80 -45.64
CA GLU A 53 27.46 59.86 -46.02
C GLU A 53 27.91 58.39 -45.89
N VAL A 54 29.09 58.04 -46.40
CA VAL A 54 29.61 56.66 -46.29
C VAL A 54 29.85 56.27 -44.83
N CYS A 55 30.42 57.16 -44.01
CA CYS A 55 30.62 56.89 -42.60
C CYS A 55 29.29 56.68 -41.85
N GLU A 56 28.28 57.51 -42.11
CA GLU A 56 26.96 57.38 -41.51
C GLU A 56 26.27 56.06 -41.93
N GLU A 57 26.36 55.68 -43.21
CA GLU A 57 25.80 54.43 -43.71
C GLU A 57 26.45 53.20 -43.06
N GLU A 58 27.78 53.19 -42.92
CA GLU A 58 28.51 52.13 -42.25
C GLU A 58 28.17 52.03 -40.76
N GLU A 59 28.04 53.17 -40.07
CA GLU A 59 27.65 53.21 -38.67
C GLU A 59 26.23 52.66 -38.49
N LEU A 60 25.27 53.12 -39.31
CA LEU A 60 23.89 52.62 -39.28
C LEU A 60 23.82 51.12 -39.57
N ALA A 61 24.62 50.62 -40.51
CA ALA A 61 24.70 49.18 -40.80
C ALA A 61 25.20 48.39 -39.59
N ARG A 62 26.27 48.86 -38.93
CA ARG A 62 26.83 48.23 -37.73
C ARG A 62 25.83 48.23 -36.56
N ILE A 63 25.13 49.34 -36.34
CA ILE A 63 24.11 49.44 -35.28
C ILE A 63 22.97 48.44 -35.54
N ARG A 64 22.48 48.34 -36.78
CA ARG A 64 21.43 47.39 -37.15
C ARG A 64 21.86 45.94 -36.96
N GLU A 65 23.08 45.60 -37.35
CA GLU A 65 23.64 44.26 -37.13
C GLU A 65 23.71 43.93 -35.64
N GLN A 66 24.19 44.87 -34.82
CA GLN A 66 24.25 44.70 -33.37
C GLN A 66 22.86 44.54 -32.74
N GLN A 67 21.87 45.32 -33.17
CA GLN A 67 20.49 45.22 -32.71
C GLN A 67 19.90 43.85 -33.06
N LEU A 68 20.04 43.40 -34.31
CA LEU A 68 19.55 42.10 -34.74
C LEU A 68 20.16 40.96 -33.92
N ARG A 69 21.49 40.98 -33.76
CA ARG A 69 22.19 39.98 -32.94
C ARG A 69 21.71 39.99 -31.48
N TYR A 70 21.46 41.16 -30.91
CA TYR A 70 20.94 41.27 -29.56
C TYR A 70 19.51 40.72 -29.44
N GLU A 71 18.66 41.01 -30.42
CA GLU A 71 17.29 40.48 -30.48
C GLU A 71 17.27 38.96 -30.63
N GLU A 72 18.14 38.39 -31.47
CA GLU A 72 18.30 36.94 -31.63
C GLU A 72 18.69 36.26 -30.31
N ILE A 73 19.70 36.80 -29.61
CA ILE A 73 20.14 36.28 -28.32
C ILE A 73 19.00 36.39 -27.30
N ARG A 74 18.35 37.57 -27.22
CA ARG A 74 17.25 37.79 -26.28
C ARG A 74 16.06 36.87 -26.55
N ALA A 75 15.75 36.59 -27.81
CA ALA A 75 14.69 35.65 -28.18
C ALA A 75 15.05 34.23 -27.77
N ALA A 76 16.30 33.79 -28.00
CA ALA A 76 16.80 32.49 -27.56
C ALA A 76 16.75 32.34 -26.03
N ASP A 77 17.23 33.35 -25.30
CA ASP A 77 17.21 33.39 -23.83
C ASP A 77 15.78 33.30 -23.29
N LEU A 78 14.84 34.05 -23.88
CA LEU A 78 13.45 34.03 -23.47
C LEU A 78 12.81 32.65 -23.67
N MET A 79 13.08 32.00 -24.81
CA MET A 79 12.60 30.63 -25.07
C MET A 79 13.19 29.63 -24.07
N GLU A 80 14.48 29.77 -23.73
CA GLU A 80 15.10 28.91 -22.71
C GLU A 80 14.51 29.12 -21.33
N MET A 81 14.30 30.38 -20.91
CA MET A 81 13.66 30.72 -19.65
C MET A 81 12.26 30.10 -19.53
N GLN A 82 11.43 30.24 -20.57
CA GLN A 82 10.09 29.64 -20.60
C GLN A 82 10.15 28.11 -20.44
N ARG A 83 11.05 27.45 -21.16
CA ARG A 83 11.25 25.99 -21.06
C ARG A 83 11.68 25.57 -19.65
N LEU A 84 12.55 26.35 -19.00
CA LEU A 84 13.00 26.08 -17.63
C LEU A 84 11.87 26.31 -16.61
N GLU A 85 11.09 27.37 -16.78
CA GLU A 85 9.96 27.70 -15.90
C GLU A 85 8.87 26.62 -15.97
N GLU A 86 8.50 26.15 -17.17
CA GLU A 86 7.54 25.05 -17.32
C GLU A 86 8.03 23.75 -16.69
N ARG A 87 9.34 23.46 -16.82
CA ARG A 87 9.95 22.31 -16.16
C ARG A 87 9.88 22.46 -14.64
N GLU A 88 10.27 23.62 -14.11
CA GLU A 88 10.24 23.89 -12.67
C GLU A 88 8.82 23.81 -12.12
N ARG A 89 7.84 24.36 -12.84
CA ARG A 89 6.42 24.25 -12.50
C ARG A 89 6.00 22.80 -12.35
N ARG A 90 6.31 21.93 -13.33
CA ARG A 90 6.00 20.49 -13.24
C ARG A 90 6.67 19.82 -12.05
N TYR A 91 7.95 20.11 -11.80
CA TYR A 91 8.66 19.56 -10.63
C TYR A 91 8.04 20.03 -9.31
N ARG A 92 7.61 21.29 -9.23
CA ARG A 92 6.99 21.87 -8.04
C ARG A 92 5.64 21.19 -7.76
N GLU A 93 4.79 21.08 -8.78
CA GLU A 93 3.49 20.39 -8.70
C GLU A 93 3.66 18.93 -8.27
N GLU A 94 4.64 18.21 -8.84
CA GLU A 94 4.90 16.81 -8.45
C GLU A 94 5.44 16.70 -7.02
N LYS A 95 6.36 17.59 -6.62
CA LYS A 95 6.91 17.64 -5.27
C LYS A 95 5.81 17.89 -4.24
N GLU A 96 4.92 18.85 -4.51
CA GLU A 96 3.77 19.15 -3.64
C GLU A 96 2.83 17.95 -3.52
N ARG A 97 2.53 17.27 -4.64
CA ARG A 97 1.72 16.05 -4.64
C ARG A 97 2.35 14.95 -3.81
N ARG A 98 3.67 14.72 -3.94
CA ARG A 98 4.41 13.72 -3.15
C ARG A 98 4.40 14.07 -1.66
N ILE A 99 4.59 15.33 -1.30
CA ILE A 99 4.53 15.80 0.10
C ILE A 99 3.12 15.57 0.67
N ALA A 100 2.06 15.89 -0.08
CA ALA A 100 0.69 15.67 0.36
C ALA A 100 0.39 14.19 0.60
N GLN A 101 0.81 13.32 -0.33
CA GLN A 101 0.66 11.86 -0.18
C GLN A 101 1.43 11.33 1.03
N HIS A 102 2.67 11.79 1.23
CA HIS A 102 3.48 11.37 2.37
C HIS A 102 2.84 11.77 3.71
N LYS A 103 2.29 12.99 3.80
CA LYS A 103 1.56 13.45 5.00
C LYS A 103 0.36 12.55 5.31
N VAL A 104 -0.43 12.18 4.30
CA VAL A 104 -1.58 11.28 4.47
C VAL A 104 -1.13 9.88 4.89
N TYR A 105 -0.06 9.36 4.28
CA TYR A 105 0.51 8.07 4.64
C TYR A 105 1.01 8.07 6.09
N GLU A 106 1.74 9.09 6.51
CA GLU A 106 2.24 9.21 7.88
C GLU A 106 1.11 9.29 8.91
N ALA A 107 0.03 10.03 8.63
CA ALA A 107 -1.13 10.09 9.51
C ALA A 107 -1.76 8.70 9.70
N LYS A 108 -2.00 7.97 8.60
CA LYS A 108 -2.52 6.59 8.66
C LYS A 108 -1.57 5.63 9.36
N ARG A 109 -0.26 5.80 9.15
CA ARG A 109 0.76 4.98 9.80
C ARG A 109 0.77 5.18 11.32
N LYS A 110 0.61 6.42 11.80
CA LYS A 110 0.49 6.70 13.24
C LYS A 110 -0.74 6.01 13.82
N GLU A 111 -1.89 6.15 13.17
CA GLU A 111 -3.13 5.50 13.59
C GLU A 111 -3.00 3.96 13.65
N THR A 112 -2.37 3.34 12.63
CA THR A 112 -2.18 1.89 12.64
C THR A 112 -1.20 1.44 13.71
N ILE A 113 -0.11 2.19 13.95
CA ILE A 113 0.83 1.90 15.04
C ILE A 113 0.11 1.96 16.40
N GLU A 114 -0.71 2.99 16.63
CA GLU A 114 -1.48 3.12 17.87
C GLU A 114 -2.46 1.95 18.07
N LYS A 115 -3.18 1.55 17.02
CA LYS A 115 -4.08 0.38 17.07
C LYS A 115 -3.34 -0.93 17.35
N ILE A 116 -2.18 -1.13 16.74
CA ILE A 116 -1.35 -2.32 16.97
C ILE A 116 -0.83 -2.31 18.42
N ALA A 117 -0.36 -1.16 18.91
CA ALA A 117 0.11 -1.02 20.28
C ALA A 117 -1.00 -1.30 21.30
N ALA A 118 -2.20 -0.74 21.09
CA ALA A 118 -3.36 -1.00 21.95
C ALA A 118 -3.76 -2.49 21.95
N ARG A 119 -3.75 -3.14 20.78
CA ARG A 119 -4.03 -4.59 20.67
C ARG A 119 -2.96 -5.43 21.38
N ALA A 120 -1.69 -5.10 21.20
CA ALA A 120 -0.58 -5.80 21.86
C ALA A 120 -0.68 -5.62 23.38
N PHE A 121 -0.95 -4.40 23.86
CA PHE A 121 -1.16 -4.11 25.28
C PHE A 121 -2.33 -4.91 25.86
N ALA A 122 -3.48 -4.92 25.18
CA ALA A 122 -4.64 -5.70 25.61
C ALA A 122 -4.33 -7.20 25.68
N ARG A 123 -3.60 -7.74 24.68
CA ARG A 123 -3.18 -9.16 24.70
C ARG A 123 -2.30 -9.46 25.90
N VAL A 124 -1.25 -8.67 26.12
CA VAL A 124 -0.32 -8.85 27.25
C VAL A 124 -1.05 -8.73 28.60
N TYR A 125 -2.08 -7.89 28.70
CA TYR A 125 -2.85 -7.73 29.93
C TYR A 125 -3.88 -8.86 30.17
N ILE A 126 -4.58 -9.30 29.12
CA ILE A 126 -5.65 -10.30 29.22
C ILE A 126 -5.09 -11.72 29.37
N GLU A 127 -3.96 -12.02 28.71
CA GLU A 127 -3.33 -13.35 28.70
C GLU A 127 -3.05 -13.91 30.11
N PRO A 128 -2.49 -13.16 31.08
CA PRO A 128 -2.35 -13.62 32.46
C PRO A 128 -3.60 -13.43 33.32
N LEU A 129 -4.53 -12.54 32.93
CA LEU A 129 -5.75 -12.29 33.69
C LEU A 129 -6.73 -13.48 33.62
N ILE A 130 -6.87 -14.10 32.46
CA ILE A 130 -7.81 -15.23 32.27
C ILE A 130 -7.46 -16.41 33.20
N PRO A 131 -6.22 -16.94 33.23
CA PRO A 131 -5.85 -18.01 34.15
C PRO A 131 -6.01 -17.60 35.62
N ASN A 132 -5.60 -16.37 35.99
CA ASN A 132 -5.69 -15.91 37.38
C ASN A 132 -7.15 -15.78 37.86
N VAL A 133 -8.05 -15.22 37.04
CA VAL A 133 -9.48 -15.15 37.37
C VAL A 133 -10.09 -16.55 37.40
N TYR A 134 -9.70 -17.44 36.49
CA TYR A 134 -10.16 -18.83 36.49
C TYR A 134 -9.71 -19.56 37.76
N GLU A 135 -8.45 -19.45 38.15
CA GLU A 135 -7.91 -19.99 39.40
C GLU A 135 -8.64 -19.40 40.61
N GLN A 136 -8.87 -18.09 40.66
CA GLN A 136 -9.63 -17.46 41.74
C GLN A 136 -11.06 -17.97 41.83
N LEU A 137 -11.78 -18.11 40.71
CA LEU A 137 -13.14 -18.66 40.70
C LEU A 137 -13.16 -20.14 41.10
N HIS A 138 -12.17 -20.91 40.66
CA HIS A 138 -12.00 -22.31 41.05
C HIS A 138 -11.71 -22.45 42.55
N MET A 139 -10.78 -21.66 43.10
CA MET A 139 -10.46 -21.64 44.53
C MET A 139 -11.63 -21.17 45.39
N ASN A 140 -12.43 -20.22 44.90
CA ASN A 140 -13.65 -19.77 45.57
C ASN A 140 -14.81 -20.76 45.47
N GLY A 141 -14.63 -21.91 44.82
CA GLY A 141 -15.60 -23.00 44.79
C GLY A 141 -16.80 -22.76 43.86
N TYR A 142 -16.72 -21.80 42.94
CA TYR A 142 -17.81 -21.55 41.97
C TYR A 142 -17.92 -22.68 40.92
N PHE A 143 -16.87 -23.46 40.70
CA PHE A 143 -16.83 -24.62 39.79
C PHE A 143 -16.94 -25.97 40.52
N LYS A 144 -17.73 -26.07 41.59
CA LYS A 144 -17.96 -27.33 42.32
C LYS A 144 -19.05 -28.19 41.68
N ILE A 145 -18.85 -28.60 40.44
CA ILE A 145 -19.78 -29.54 39.78
C ILE A 145 -19.66 -30.93 40.42
N GLU A 146 -18.49 -31.28 40.94
CA GLU A 146 -18.23 -32.60 41.54
C GLU A 146 -18.98 -32.84 42.86
N GLU A 147 -19.18 -31.80 43.69
CA GLU A 147 -19.82 -31.98 45.00
C GLU A 147 -21.34 -32.15 44.91
N ASP A 148 -22.00 -31.49 43.94
CA ASP A 148 -23.47 -31.48 43.83
C ASP A 148 -24.00 -32.50 42.79
N PHE A 149 -23.26 -32.73 41.69
CA PHE A 149 -23.74 -33.59 40.60
C PHE A 149 -23.47 -35.08 40.84
N ILE A 150 -22.33 -35.42 41.45
CA ILE A 150 -21.92 -36.82 41.65
C ILE A 150 -22.89 -37.57 42.59
N PRO A 151 -23.37 -36.99 43.71
CA PRO A 151 -24.36 -37.66 44.54
C PRO A 151 -25.67 -37.96 43.79
N GLY A 152 -26.18 -37.00 43.00
CA GLY A 152 -27.40 -37.21 42.20
C GLY A 152 -27.23 -38.31 41.14
N LEU A 153 -26.08 -38.37 40.47
CA LEU A 153 -25.78 -39.44 39.52
C LEU A 153 -25.65 -40.81 40.20
N LEU A 154 -25.02 -40.86 41.38
CA LEU A 154 -24.90 -42.08 42.17
C LEU A 154 -26.27 -42.59 42.65
N ASP A 155 -27.16 -41.68 43.06
CA ASP A 155 -28.52 -42.02 43.46
C ASP A 155 -29.30 -42.59 42.27
N ASP A 156 -29.26 -41.96 41.09
CA ASP A 156 -29.92 -42.44 39.88
C ASP A 156 -29.42 -43.83 39.44
N VAL A 157 -28.09 -44.04 39.47
CA VAL A 157 -27.49 -45.36 39.17
C VAL A 157 -27.91 -46.40 40.21
N SER A 158 -28.01 -46.02 41.49
CA SER A 158 -28.46 -46.93 42.54
C SER A 158 -29.93 -47.34 42.37
N GLU A 159 -30.80 -46.44 41.90
CA GLU A 159 -32.19 -46.76 41.57
C GLU A 159 -32.29 -47.76 40.42
N GLU A 160 -31.48 -47.58 39.37
CA GLU A 160 -31.47 -48.49 38.22
C GLU A 160 -30.98 -49.90 38.62
N LEU A 161 -29.93 -49.99 39.43
CA LEU A 161 -29.44 -51.26 39.98
C LEU A 161 -30.47 -51.94 40.90
N ASN A 162 -31.18 -51.17 41.73
CA ASN A 162 -32.26 -51.69 42.58
C ASN A 162 -33.43 -52.22 41.74
N ARG A 163 -33.77 -51.53 40.64
CA ARG A 163 -34.79 -51.99 39.69
C ARG A 163 -34.37 -53.29 39.02
N GLU A 164 -33.11 -53.41 38.59
CA GLU A 164 -32.58 -54.65 38.02
C GLU A 164 -32.62 -55.80 39.02
N ARG A 165 -32.23 -55.53 40.28
CA ARG A 165 -32.32 -56.51 41.37
C ARG A 165 -33.76 -56.95 41.63
N ALA A 166 -34.71 -56.03 41.62
CA ALA A 166 -36.14 -56.34 41.77
C ALA A 166 -36.64 -57.23 40.61
N TYR A 167 -36.23 -56.95 39.36
CA TYR A 167 -36.57 -57.81 38.23
C TYR A 167 -35.98 -59.21 38.37
N ARG A 168 -34.71 -59.35 38.79
CA ARG A 168 -34.13 -60.68 39.04
C ARG A 168 -34.88 -61.47 40.12
N LEU A 169 -35.29 -60.81 41.21
CA LEU A 169 -36.08 -61.47 42.26
C LEU A 169 -37.45 -61.92 41.76
N VAL A 170 -38.12 -61.13 40.92
CA VAL A 170 -39.39 -61.51 40.29
C VAL A 170 -39.18 -62.70 39.35
N VAL A 171 -38.15 -62.67 38.50
CA VAL A 171 -37.81 -63.79 37.62
C VAL A 171 -37.50 -65.06 38.42
N ASP A 172 -36.70 -64.98 39.48
CA ASP A 172 -36.40 -66.11 40.36
C ASP A 172 -37.64 -66.67 41.05
N SER A 173 -38.60 -65.80 41.43
CA SER A 173 -39.88 -66.24 42.00
C SER A 173 -40.74 -67.01 40.98
N ILE A 174 -40.79 -66.55 39.73
CA ILE A 174 -41.51 -67.22 38.64
C ILE A 174 -40.84 -68.56 38.31
N ILE A 175 -39.50 -68.60 38.25
CA ILE A 175 -38.76 -69.85 38.05
C ILE A 175 -39.07 -70.83 39.18
N ARG A 176 -39.09 -70.37 40.44
CA ARG A 176 -39.42 -71.21 41.58
C ARG A 176 -40.85 -71.75 41.50
N GLU A 177 -41.82 -70.92 41.13
CA GLU A 177 -43.23 -71.32 40.95
C GLU A 177 -43.39 -72.38 39.84
N ALA A 178 -42.77 -72.15 38.67
CA ALA A 178 -42.77 -73.11 37.57
C ALA A 178 -42.10 -74.45 37.95
N VAL A 179 -41.00 -74.41 38.70
CA VAL A 179 -40.36 -75.63 39.21
C VAL A 179 -41.28 -76.35 40.20
N THR A 180 -41.98 -75.64 41.09
CA THR A 180 -42.94 -76.27 42.01
C THR A 180 -44.11 -76.91 41.28
N GLU A 181 -44.69 -76.25 40.27
CA GLU A 181 -45.75 -76.84 39.43
C GLU A 181 -45.28 -78.09 38.70
N ILE A 182 -44.04 -78.07 38.18
CA ILE A 182 -43.43 -79.23 37.54
C ILE A 182 -43.25 -80.37 38.55
N THR A 183 -42.73 -80.09 39.76
CA THR A 183 -42.58 -81.13 40.80
C THR A 183 -43.93 -81.69 41.27
N GLU A 184 -44.98 -80.86 41.33
CA GLU A 184 -46.34 -81.32 41.64
C GLU A 184 -46.95 -82.14 40.49
N ALA A 185 -46.66 -81.79 39.23
CA ALA A 185 -47.07 -82.57 38.07
C ALA A 185 -46.36 -83.93 38.03
N TYR A 186 -45.07 -83.98 38.37
CA TYR A 186 -44.34 -85.24 38.58
C TYR A 186 -44.88 -86.03 39.76
N ALA A 187 -45.21 -85.40 40.89
CA ALA A 187 -45.84 -86.08 42.03
C ALA A 187 -47.23 -86.66 41.67
N LYS A 188 -47.98 -86.01 40.77
CA LYS A 188 -49.25 -86.51 40.21
C LYS A 188 -49.04 -87.63 39.18
N HIS A 189 -47.92 -87.62 38.45
CA HIS A 189 -47.51 -88.71 37.57
C HIS A 189 -47.08 -89.93 38.39
N ASP A 190 -46.28 -89.76 39.45
CA ASP A 190 -45.91 -90.82 40.39
C ASP A 190 -47.13 -91.37 41.16
N ALA A 191 -48.14 -90.54 41.44
CA ALA A 191 -49.44 -90.97 42.00
C ALA A 191 -50.28 -91.79 41.00
N LYS A 192 -50.16 -91.50 39.70
CA LYS A 192 -50.80 -92.28 38.61
C LYS A 192 -50.03 -93.55 38.28
N ASP A 193 -48.71 -93.51 38.30
CA ASP A 193 -47.84 -94.67 38.18
C ASP A 193 -48.05 -95.61 39.38
N SER A 194 -48.25 -95.10 40.59
CA SER A 194 -48.62 -95.90 41.77
C SER A 194 -50.07 -96.43 41.79
N GLU A 195 -51.00 -95.83 41.02
CA GLU A 195 -52.35 -96.36 40.76
C GLU A 195 -52.39 -97.39 39.61
N GLU A 196 -51.56 -97.24 38.58
CA GLU A 196 -51.34 -98.25 37.53
C GLU A 196 -50.53 -99.45 38.06
N LEU A 197 -49.59 -99.24 38.99
CA LEU A 197 -48.87 -100.30 39.72
C LEU A 197 -49.73 -101.03 40.77
N ARG A 198 -50.95 -100.55 41.09
CA ARG A 198 -51.89 -101.22 42.04
C ARG A 198 -52.89 -102.17 41.38
N LYS A 199 -53.03 -102.18 40.05
CA LYS A 199 -53.83 -103.17 39.30
C LYS A 199 -53.03 -104.42 38.88
N LEU A 200 -51.73 -104.45 39.14
CA LEU A 200 -50.82 -105.58 38.90
C LEU A 200 -49.84 -105.74 40.08
N ASN A 201 -50.36 -106.07 41.25
CA ASN A 201 -49.54 -106.56 42.36
C ASN A 201 -49.50 -108.11 42.28
N PRO A 202 -48.53 -108.85 42.86
CA PRO A 202 -47.47 -108.40 43.77
C PRO A 202 -46.15 -109.23 43.65
N PRO A 203 -45.29 -109.30 44.69
CA PRO A 203 -43.94 -108.72 44.74
C PRO A 203 -42.84 -109.78 44.57
N ASN A 204 -41.57 -109.38 44.42
CA ASN A 204 -40.46 -110.20 44.92
C ASN A 204 -39.23 -109.35 45.21
N GLU A 205 -38.73 -109.59 46.42
CA GLU A 205 -37.56 -109.01 47.07
C GLU A 205 -36.27 -109.58 46.45
N GLU A 206 -35.22 -108.78 46.35
CA GLU A 206 -34.01 -108.88 47.19
C GLU A 206 -32.75 -108.28 46.52
N ASN A 207 -32.05 -107.44 47.31
CA ASN A 207 -30.59 -107.29 47.43
C ASN A 207 -29.81 -106.68 46.25
N ALA A 208 -28.78 -105.85 46.41
CA ALA A 208 -28.11 -105.22 47.55
C ALA A 208 -27.03 -104.28 46.99
N ILE A 209 -26.90 -103.09 47.59
CA ILE A 209 -25.65 -102.41 48.03
C ILE A 209 -24.57 -102.09 46.96
N GLU A 210 -24.33 -100.79 46.73
CA GLU A 210 -23.11 -100.00 47.11
C GLU A 210 -23.28 -98.56 46.58
N LYS A 211 -23.41 -97.54 47.46
CA LYS A 211 -22.34 -96.61 47.92
C LYS A 211 -21.62 -95.93 46.73
N SER A 212 -21.37 -94.63 46.69
CA SER A 212 -21.49 -93.51 47.61
C SER A 212 -20.95 -92.29 46.84
N GLU A 213 -21.50 -91.11 47.12
CA GLU A 213 -20.82 -89.82 47.25
C GLU A 213 -19.74 -89.39 46.24
N ASN A 214 -19.93 -88.19 45.68
CA ASN A 214 -19.03 -87.01 45.79
C ASN A 214 -19.48 -86.00 44.71
N HIS A 215 -20.18 -84.93 45.07
CA HIS A 215 -19.69 -83.69 45.69
C HIS A 215 -18.84 -82.83 44.74
N GLU A 216 -19.34 -81.61 44.60
CA GLU A 216 -18.84 -80.42 43.90
C GLU A 216 -17.34 -80.17 44.09
N VAL A 217 -16.70 -79.54 43.09
CA VAL A 217 -15.73 -78.41 43.20
C VAL A 217 -15.59 -77.83 41.77
N ASN A 218 -16.16 -76.68 41.42
CA ASN A 218 -15.69 -75.28 41.62
C ASN A 218 -14.42 -74.88 40.82
N GLN A 219 -14.62 -74.18 39.68
CA GLN A 219 -13.86 -73.02 39.11
C GLN A 219 -12.29 -73.07 39.04
N PRO A 220 -11.53 -72.01 38.61
CA PRO A 220 -11.65 -70.99 37.53
C PRO A 220 -10.30 -70.80 36.72
N ILE A 221 -10.23 -69.71 35.92
CA ILE A 221 -9.07 -68.79 35.68
C ILE A 221 -8.32 -68.81 34.30
N GLN A 222 -8.49 -67.67 33.59
CA GLN A 222 -7.57 -66.73 32.88
C GLN A 222 -6.44 -67.17 31.93
N GLU A 223 -6.23 -66.35 30.88
CA GLU A 223 -4.98 -65.61 30.49
C GLU A 223 -5.13 -65.08 29.03
N SER A 224 -5.21 -63.76 28.78
CA SER A 224 -4.15 -62.76 28.45
C SER A 224 -3.31 -63.03 27.19
N ASN A 225 -3.27 -62.08 26.23
CA ASN A 225 -2.04 -61.36 25.79
C ASN A 225 -2.18 -60.50 24.49
N ASP A 226 -2.01 -59.18 24.68
CA ASP A 226 -1.16 -58.16 24.03
C ASP A 226 -0.55 -58.28 22.59
N LYS A 227 -0.75 -57.17 21.83
CA LYS A 227 0.19 -56.24 21.12
C LYS A 227 0.98 -56.59 19.82
N ASN A 228 0.87 -55.70 18.81
CA ASN A 228 1.93 -54.93 18.08
C ASN A 228 1.27 -54.09 16.93
N ALA A 229 1.45 -52.77 16.71
CA ALA A 229 2.65 -51.94 16.42
C ALA A 229 3.31 -52.32 15.05
N THR A 230 3.60 -51.51 14.02
CA THR A 230 3.90 -50.07 13.82
C THR A 230 4.04 -49.74 12.30
N SER A 231 3.89 -48.45 11.95
CA SER A 231 4.47 -47.67 10.81
C SER A 231 3.91 -47.75 9.38
N ASN A 232 3.33 -46.62 8.95
CA ASN A 232 3.26 -46.17 7.56
C ASN A 232 4.24 -44.99 7.35
N ASN A 233 4.93 -45.04 6.21
CA ASN A 233 5.84 -44.04 5.67
C ASN A 233 5.07 -42.91 5.00
N ASP A 234 5.59 -41.67 5.06
CA ASP A 234 5.37 -40.64 4.03
C ASP A 234 6.50 -39.59 4.09
N GLU A 235 7.39 -39.60 3.09
CA GLU A 235 8.28 -38.48 2.77
C GLU A 235 8.28 -38.19 1.26
N ILE A 236 7.39 -37.24 0.94
CA ILE A 236 7.43 -36.12 -0.02
C ILE A 236 8.61 -36.05 -1.03
N HIS A 237 8.24 -35.93 -2.31
CA HIS A 237 9.11 -35.63 -3.44
C HIS A 237 8.77 -34.26 -4.06
N ASN A 238 9.83 -33.58 -4.54
CA ASN A 238 9.92 -32.51 -5.55
C ASN A 238 9.59 -31.06 -5.14
N GLN A 239 10.58 -30.14 -5.17
CA GLN A 239 11.28 -29.52 -6.32
C GLN A 239 10.41 -28.48 -7.06
N GLU A 240 10.71 -27.20 -6.85
CA GLU A 240 10.49 -26.14 -7.84
C GLU A 240 11.71 -25.21 -7.84
N GLY A 241 12.06 -24.74 -9.05
CA GLY A 241 13.14 -23.80 -9.34
C GLY A 241 12.71 -22.35 -9.41
#